data_AF-A0A0C9ZPZ6-F1
#
_entry.id   AF-A0A0C9ZPZ6-F1
#
_cell.length_a   1.000
_cell.length_b   1.000
_cell.length_c   1.000
_cell.angle_alpha   90.00
_cell.angle_beta   90.00
_cell.angle_gamma   90.00
#
_symmetry.space_group_name_H-M   'P 1'
#
loop_
_entity.id
_entity.type
_entity.pdbx_description
1 polymer ?
#
loop_
_entity_poly.entity_id
_entity_poly.type
_entity_poly.pdbx_seq_one_letter_code
_entity_poly.pdbx_strand_id
1 'polypeptide(L)' 'IIQVWKDYFVILKTELQHVVGNISFTVNIWSLDSRRPYLAMTAHYIVDTSNALQYRSVLVAFHHLHSKHTGKALAHTVL' A
#
# COMPACT_ATOMS: atom_id res chain seq x y z
N ILE A 1 -0.33 16.52 -8.29
CA ILE A 1 -0.16 15.44 -7.29
C ILE A 1 -1.18 14.32 -7.49
N ILE A 2 -2.50 14.60 -7.46
CA ILE A 2 -3.52 13.54 -7.58
C ILE A 2 -3.47 12.79 -8.92
N GLN A 3 -3.34 13.49 -10.06
CA GLN A 3 -3.32 12.82 -11.37
C GLN A 3 -2.08 11.96 -11.58
N VAL A 4 -0.89 12.53 -11.32
CA VAL A 4 0.39 11.80 -11.39
C VAL A 4 0.36 10.53 -10.52
N TRP A 5 -0.22 10.62 -9.32
CA TRP A 5 -0.39 9.45 -8.47
C TRP A 5 -1.35 8.42 -9.06
N LYS A 6 -2.49 8.84 -9.64
CA LYS A 6 -3.42 7.92 -10.33
C LYS A 6 -2.75 7.21 -11.49
N ASP A 7 -2.00 7.93 -12.32
CA ASP A 7 -1.29 7.38 -13.47
C ASP A 7 -0.22 6.37 -13.01
N TYR A 8 0.56 6.74 -11.98
CA TYR A 8 1.51 5.84 -11.33
C TYR A 8 0.82 4.59 -10.76
N PHE A 9 -0.34 4.75 -10.12
CA PHE A 9 -1.06 3.64 -9.48
C PHE A 9 -1.62 2.65 -10.51
N VAL A 10 -2.00 3.11 -11.71
CA VAL A 10 -2.36 2.22 -12.82
C VAL A 10 -1.16 1.36 -13.23
N ILE A 11 0.01 1.97 -13.38
CA ILE A 11 1.25 1.24 -13.72
C ILE A 11 1.60 0.25 -12.61
N LEU A 12 1.54 0.68 -11.35
CA LEU A 12 1.82 -0.17 -10.20
C LEU A 12 0.90 -1.37 -10.11
N LYS A 13 -0.41 -1.21 -10.39
CA LYS A 13 -1.34 -2.34 -10.44
C LYS A 13 -0.92 -3.37 -11.49
N THR A 14 -0.54 -2.92 -12.67
CA THR A 14 -0.04 -3.79 -13.74
C THR A 14 1.25 -4.49 -13.32
N GLU A 15 2.20 -3.80 -12.69
CA GLU A 15 3.42 -4.45 -12.15
C GLU A 15 3.08 -5.54 -11.13
N LEU A 16 2.20 -5.24 -10.17
CA LEU A 16 1.81 -6.16 -9.11
C LEU A 16 1.10 -7.43 -9.64
N GLN A 17 0.45 -7.37 -10.81
CA GLN A 17 -0.14 -8.56 -11.45
C GLN A 17 0.90 -9.53 -12.02
N HIS A 18 2.14 -9.09 -12.24
CA HIS A 18 3.19 -9.86 -12.89
C HIS A 18 4.36 -10.20 -11.95
N VAL A 19 4.20 -10.03 -10.64
CA VAL A 19 5.25 -10.33 -9.68
C VAL A 19 5.52 -11.83 -9.60
N VAL A 20 6.78 -12.18 -9.35
CA VAL A 20 7.18 -13.57 -9.17
C VAL A 20 7.04 -13.90 -7.69
N GLY A 21 6.02 -14.69 -7.35
CA GLY A 21 5.73 -15.13 -5.98
C GLY A 21 4.66 -14.29 -5.27
N ASN A 22 4.71 -14.28 -3.94
CA ASN A 22 3.67 -13.67 -3.12
C ASN A 22 3.92 -12.17 -2.88
N ILE A 23 2.84 -11.40 -2.83
CA ILE A 23 2.85 -10.02 -2.34
C ILE A 23 2.52 -10.04 -0.85
N SER A 24 3.41 -9.49 -0.03
CA SER A 24 3.15 -9.28 1.39
C SER A 24 2.78 -7.81 1.63
N PHE A 25 1.89 -7.55 2.59
CA PHE A 25 1.52 -6.19 2.95
C PHE A 25 1.86 -5.93 4.41
N THR A 26 2.48 -4.78 4.68
CA THR A 26 2.53 -4.22 6.03
C THR A 26 1.55 -3.07 6.14
N VAL A 27 0.80 -3.04 7.24
CA VAL A 27 -0.13 -1.96 7.56
C VAL A 27 0.38 -1.28 8.82
N ASN A 28 0.84 -0.03 8.66
CA ASN A 28 1.26 0.81 9.77
C ASN A 28 0.10 1.74 10.14
N ILE A 29 -0.33 1.69 11.39
CA ILE A 29 -1.39 2.56 11.92
C ILE A 29 -0.80 3.34 13.09
N TRP A 30 -0.93 4.67 13.04
CA TRP A 30 -0.46 5.56 14.09
C TRP A 30 -1.36 6.77 14.22
N SER A 31 -1.26 7.48 15.34
CA SER A 31 -1.95 8.75 15.56
C SER A 31 -0.92 9.87 15.67
N LEU A 32 -1.21 11.02 15.04
CA LEU A 32 -0.48 12.25 15.35
C LEU A 32 -0.91 12.80 16.72
N ASP A 33 -0.12 13.70 17.31
CA ASP A 33 -0.44 14.38 18.58
C ASP A 33 -1.80 15.09 18.57
N SER A 34 -2.26 15.48 17.38
CA SER A 34 -3.60 16.03 17.15
C SER A 34 -4.75 15.00 17.23
N ARG A 35 -4.46 13.77 17.71
CA ARG A 35 -5.40 12.63 17.78
C ARG A 35 -6.00 12.28 16.43
N ARG A 36 -5.25 12.50 15.36
CA ARG A 36 -5.62 12.15 13.99
C ARG A 36 -4.95 10.84 13.62
N PRO A 37 -5.73 9.75 13.49
CA PRO A 37 -5.18 8.46 13.13
C PRO A 37 -4.97 8.35 11.62
N TYR A 38 -3.87 7.72 11.24
CA TYR A 38 -3.48 7.46 9.87
C TYR A 38 -3.17 5.99 9.67
N LEU A 39 -3.34 5.55 8.43
CA LEU A 39 -2.97 4.22 7.97
C LEU A 39 -2.11 4.37 6.72
N ALA A 40 -0.94 3.74 6.73
CA ALA A 40 -0.17 3.48 5.52
C ALA A 40 -0.09 1.98 5.27
N MET A 41 -0.34 1.58 4.03
CA MET A 41 -0.16 0.22 3.57
C MET A 41 0.96 0.18 2.54
N THR A 42 1.94 -0.68 2.79
CA THR A 42 3.09 -0.90 1.91
C THR A 42 3.04 -2.32 1.38
N ALA A 43 3.14 -2.48 0.06
CA ALA A 43 3.29 -3.76 -0.59
C ALA A 43 4.79 -4.09 -0.72
N HIS A 44 5.12 -5.34 -0.40
CA HIS A 44 6.46 -5.92 -0.44
C HIS A 44 6.43 -7.13 -1.36
N TYR A 45 7.28 -7.12 -2.39
CA TYR A 45 7.28 -8.17 -3.41
C TYR A 45 8.66 -8.31 -4.04
N ILE A 46 8.86 -9.41 -4.77
CA ILE A 46 10.07 -9.68 -5.54
C ILE A 46 9.71 -9.58 -7.01
N VAL A 47 10.53 -8.87 -7.79
CA VAL A 47 10.48 -8.88 -9.24
C VAL A 47 11.64 -9.69 -9.79
N ASP A 48 11.37 -10.49 -10.80
CA ASP A 48 12.43 -11.13 -11.58
C ASP A 48 12.86 -10.17 -12.68
N THR A 49 14.13 -9.77 -12.63
CA THR A 49 14.76 -9.01 -13.70
C THR A 49 15.73 -9.93 -14.41
N SER A 50 16.06 -9.65 -15.68
CA SER A 50 16.83 -10.57 -16.52
C SER A 50 18.13 -11.13 -15.90
N ASN A 51 18.68 -10.47 -14.88
CA ASN A 51 19.93 -10.86 -14.21
C ASN A 51 19.80 -11.13 -12.70
N ALA A 52 18.65 -10.85 -12.06
CA ALA A 52 18.50 -10.98 -10.61
C ALA A 52 17.05 -10.87 -10.12
N LEU A 53 16.78 -11.52 -8.98
CA LEU A 53 15.61 -11.24 -8.15
C LEU A 53 15.84 -9.94 -7.36
N GLN A 54 14.92 -9.00 -7.48
CA GLN A 54 14.99 -7.72 -6.78
C GLN A 54 13.80 -7.55 -5.85
N TYR A 55 14.09 -7.23 -4.60
CA TYR A 55 13.07 -6.84 -3.63
C TYR A 55 12.57 -5.42 -3.91
N ARG A 56 11.25 -5.24 -3.89
CA ARG A 56 10.57 -3.95 -4.00
C ARG A 56 9.63 -3.72 -2.82
N SER A 57 9.51 -2.46 -2.45
CA SER A 57 8.62 -1.99 -1.39
C SER A 57 7.98 -0.67 -1.82
N VAL A 58 6.65 -0.63 -1.85
CA VAL A 58 5.91 0.53 -2.40
C VAL A 58 4.67 0.85 -1.58
N LEU A 59 4.44 2.14 -1.35
CA LEU A 59 3.23 2.63 -0.69
C LEU A 59 2.02 2.47 -1.61
N VAL A 60 1.07 1.63 -1.23
CA VAL A 60 -0.14 1.34 -2.02
C VAL A 60 -1.37 2.05 -1.48
N ALA A 61 -1.37 2.45 -0.21
CA ALA A 61 -2.47 3.20 0.39
C ALA A 61 -1.97 4.14 1.49
N PHE A 62 -2.56 5.32 1.59
CA PHE A 62 -2.37 6.25 2.70
C PHE A 62 -3.69 6.95 3.02
N HIS A 63 -4.21 6.72 4.22
CA HIS A 63 -5.53 7.20 4.61
C HIS A 63 -5.49 7.93 5.95
N HIS A 64 -6.23 9.03 6.04
CA HIS A 64 -6.66 9.58 7.32
C HIS A 64 -7.91 8.80 7.77
N LEU A 65 -7.84 8.18 8.94
CA LEU A 65 -8.93 7.37 9.48
C LEU A 65 -9.90 8.28 10.23
N HIS A 66 -11.17 8.28 9.81
CA HIS A 66 -12.22 9.11 10.42
C HIS A 66 -13.19 8.29 11.29
N SER A 67 -13.07 6.97 11.25
CA SER A 67 -13.98 6.02 11.90
C SER A 67 -13.29 5.28 13.04
N LYS A 68 -14.06 4.47 13.78
CA LYS A 68 -13.52 3.61 14.86
C LYS A 68 -12.47 2.64 14.31
N HIS A 69 -11.42 2.36 15.07
CA HIS A 69 -10.34 1.41 14.71
C HIS A 69 -10.74 -0.07 14.81
N THR A 70 -11.97 -0.41 14.46
CA THR A 70 -12.39 -1.82 14.40
C THR A 70 -11.87 -2.48 13.13
N GLY A 71 -11.65 -3.81 13.17
CA GLY A 71 -11.20 -4.54 11.98
C GLY A 71 -12.11 -4.32 10.77
N LYS A 72 -13.43 -4.26 10.97
CA LYS A 72 -14.41 -3.98 9.91
C LYS A 72 -14.20 -2.60 9.26
N ALA A 73 -13.98 -1.57 10.06
CA ALA A 73 -13.79 -0.22 9.56
C ALA A 73 -12.44 -0.05 8.83
N LEU A 74 -11.40 -0.72 9.30
CA LEU A 74 -10.11 -0.78 8.62
C LEU A 74 -10.23 -1.50 7.28
N ALA A 75 -10.91 -2.64 7.24
CA ALA A 75 -11.18 -3.37 6.00
C ALA A 75 -11.90 -2.48 4.97
N HIS A 76 -12.98 -1.80 5.37
CA HIS A 76 -13.71 -0.85 4.49
C HIS A 76 -12.88 0.35 4.01
N THR A 77 -11.79 0.69 4.70
CA THR A 77 -10.91 1.78 4.27
C THR A 77 -9.96 1.33 3.17
N VAL A 78 -9.58 0.04 3.18
CA VAL A 78 -8.51 -0.51 2.35
C VAL A 78 -9.04 -1.35 1.17
N LEU A 79 -10.20 -1.98 1.33
CA LEU A 79 -10.86 -2.89 0.38
C LEU A 79 -12.12 -2.24 -0.21
#